data_AF-A0A6J4RWL9-F1
#
_entry.id   AF-A0A6J4RWL9-F1
#
_cell.length_a   1.000
_cell.length_b   1.000
_cell.length_c   1.000
_cell.angle_alpha   90.00
_cell.angle_beta   90.00
_cell.angle_gamma   90.00
#
_symmetry.space_group_name_H-M   'P 1'
#
loop_
_entity.id
_entity.type
_entity.pdbx_description
1 polymer ?
#
loop_
_entity_poly.entity_id
_entity_poly.type
_entity_poly.pdbx_seq_one_letter_code
_entity_poly.pdbx_strand_id
1 'polypeptide(L)'
;MSPQAATWLGRVTAAAAVAVLATVAIARQGEVVARGNLLPTFESYEVERVRILGAELYVDRSAGLGDLLTAAALTLTAALLFHAAKRLRRPARRAFVTAGWGAAFLAADDLLSAHETVGHNLPVLARLPLVDHADDVVLGVYAAVVGAFLWRHRALLEGADRRPWIAAGVAAGLALAHDLLPLHLRLLEESLEIVATGALAIATTQLARRHRRDAERDQSSGGVETASDDDGAAVRLAAAGGPASRL
;
A
#
# COMPACT_ATOMS: atom_id res chain seq x y z
N MET A 1 5.33 -19.95 -15.21
CA MET A 1 5.82 -18.59 -14.92
C MET A 1 7.04 -18.36 -15.80
N SER A 2 7.14 -17.26 -16.55
CA SER A 2 8.30 -17.06 -17.44
C SER A 2 9.57 -16.80 -16.61
N PRO A 3 10.77 -17.15 -17.12
CA PRO A 3 12.04 -16.87 -16.44
C PRO A 3 12.19 -15.40 -16.02
N GLN A 4 11.75 -14.48 -16.89
CA GLN A 4 11.74 -13.04 -16.61
C GLN A 4 10.85 -12.66 -15.42
N ALA A 5 9.70 -13.31 -15.26
CA ALA A 5 8.80 -13.06 -14.14
C ALA A 5 9.38 -13.54 -12.81
N ALA A 6 10.11 -14.67 -12.81
CA ALA A 6 10.81 -15.19 -11.63
C ALA A 6 11.97 -14.27 -11.21
N THR A 7 12.82 -13.85 -12.16
CA THR A 7 13.93 -12.92 -11.89
C THR A 7 13.42 -11.57 -11.37
N TRP A 8 12.31 -11.08 -11.90
CA TRP A 8 11.71 -9.84 -11.45
C TRP A 8 11.16 -9.93 -10.02
N LEU A 9 10.40 -10.99 -9.70
CA LEU A 9 9.88 -11.19 -8.36
C LEU A 9 11.03 -11.25 -7.35
N GLY A 10 12.10 -11.98 -7.66
CA GLY A 10 13.31 -12.03 -6.84
C GLY A 10 13.94 -10.66 -6.59
N ARG A 11 14.00 -9.79 -7.62
CA ARG A 11 14.53 -8.41 -7.46
C ARG A 11 13.64 -7.52 -6.59
N VAL A 12 12.33 -7.63 -6.72
CA VAL A 12 11.38 -6.86 -5.90
C VAL A 12 11.43 -7.31 -4.46
N THR A 13 11.42 -8.61 -4.21
CA THR A 13 11.56 -9.17 -2.86
C THR A 13 12.89 -8.80 -2.24
N ALA A 14 13.99 -8.85 -3.00
CA ALA A 14 15.30 -8.41 -2.51
C ALA A 14 15.33 -6.91 -2.19
N ALA A 15 14.76 -6.05 -3.04
CA ALA A 15 14.67 -4.62 -2.77
C ALA A 15 13.80 -4.30 -1.55
N ALA A 16 12.68 -5.00 -1.38
CA ALA A 16 11.84 -4.88 -0.19
C ALA A 16 12.59 -5.33 1.07
N ALA A 17 13.28 -6.47 1.02
CA ALA A 17 14.11 -6.94 2.12
C ALA A 17 15.22 -5.94 2.47
N VAL A 18 15.90 -5.37 1.47
CA VAL A 18 16.92 -4.33 1.69
C VAL A 18 16.30 -3.07 2.30
N ALA A 19 15.12 -2.65 1.86
CA ALA A 19 14.43 -1.49 2.44
C ALA A 19 14.05 -1.74 3.91
N VAL A 20 13.47 -2.90 4.23
CA VAL A 20 13.18 -3.31 5.62
C VAL A 20 14.46 -3.32 6.45
N LEU A 21 15.51 -4.00 5.96
CA LEU A 21 16.79 -4.07 6.67
C LEU A 21 17.44 -2.70 6.85
N ALA A 22 17.33 -1.81 5.86
CA ALA A 22 17.84 -0.45 5.97
C ALA A 22 17.05 0.37 6.98
N THR A 23 15.72 0.28 7.00
CA THR A 23 14.89 0.97 8.00
C THR A 23 15.18 0.42 9.40
N VAL A 24 15.28 -0.90 9.57
CA VAL A 24 15.72 -1.52 10.84
C VAL A 24 17.11 -1.03 11.24
N ALA A 25 18.06 -0.99 10.31
CA ALA A 25 19.42 -0.54 10.58
C ALA A 25 19.47 0.94 10.97
N ILE A 26 18.72 1.80 10.29
CA ILE A 26 18.61 3.24 10.61
C ILE A 26 17.94 3.44 11.96
N ALA A 27 16.83 2.73 12.23
CA ALA A 27 16.16 2.78 13.53
C ALA A 27 17.10 2.37 14.66
N ARG A 28 17.91 1.33 14.43
CA ARG A 28 18.93 0.84 15.39
C ARG A 28 20.17 1.71 15.51
N GLN A 29 20.39 2.66 14.59
CA GLN A 29 21.51 3.62 14.66
C GLN A 29 21.18 4.86 15.49
N GLY A 30 19.92 5.06 15.87
CA GLY A 30 19.54 6.18 16.72
C GLY A 30 20.25 6.12 18.07
N GLU A 31 20.72 7.26 18.55
CA GLU A 31 21.37 7.36 19.85
C GLU A 31 20.33 7.06 20.94
N VAL A 32 20.51 5.96 21.67
CA VAL A 32 19.64 5.61 22.81
C VAL A 32 19.99 6.55 23.96
N VAL A 33 19.14 7.54 24.18
CA VAL A 33 19.31 8.57 25.21
C VAL A 33 18.91 8.04 26.59
N ALA A 34 17.89 7.19 26.65
CA ALA A 34 17.42 6.55 27.88
C ALA A 34 16.66 5.25 27.59
N ARG A 35 16.65 4.33 28.56
CA ARG A 35 15.81 3.14 28.58
C ARG A 35 14.90 3.18 29.80
N GLY A 36 13.65 2.75 29.63
CA GLY A 36 12.72 2.62 30.73
C GLY A 36 11.53 1.74 30.37
N ASN A 37 10.79 1.33 31.38
CA ASN A 37 9.48 0.72 31.19
C ASN A 37 8.43 1.80 31.47
N LEU A 38 7.70 2.21 30.42
CA LEU A 38 6.69 3.28 30.54
C LEU A 38 5.41 2.78 31.21
N LEU A 39 5.19 1.46 31.26
CA LEU A 39 4.04 0.84 31.89
C LEU A 39 4.51 -0.32 32.79
N PRO A 40 4.92 -0.06 34.05
CA PRO A 40 5.48 -1.08 34.93
C PRO A 40 4.52 -2.24 35.23
N THR A 41 3.23 -2.09 34.93
CA THR A 41 2.20 -3.13 35.05
C THR A 41 2.26 -4.17 33.92
N PHE A 42 2.85 -3.82 32.78
CA PHE A 42 3.08 -4.73 31.65
C PHE A 42 4.59 -4.99 31.56
N GLU A 43 5.02 -6.16 32.04
CA GLU A 43 6.45 -6.54 32.11
C GLU A 43 7.17 -6.52 30.75
N SER A 44 6.45 -6.40 29.63
CA SER A 44 6.97 -6.48 28.27
C SER A 44 7.10 -5.15 27.52
N TYR A 45 6.69 -3.99 28.06
CA TYR A 45 6.76 -2.70 27.34
C TYR A 45 8.08 -1.96 27.62
N GLU A 46 9.19 -2.45 27.07
CA GLU A 46 10.47 -1.73 27.10
C GLU A 46 10.52 -0.66 26.00
N VAL A 47 10.50 0.60 26.40
CA VAL A 47 10.55 1.73 25.45
C VAL A 47 11.93 2.37 25.51
N GLU A 48 12.54 2.57 24.34
CA GLU A 48 13.78 3.33 24.20
C GLU A 48 13.44 4.77 23.80
N ARG A 49 14.05 5.74 24.49
CA ARG A 49 14.06 7.13 23.99
C ARG A 49 15.25 7.31 23.07
N VAL A 50 14.97 7.47 21.79
CA VAL A 50 15.95 7.53 20.71
C VAL A 50 16.03 8.95 20.15
N ARG A 51 17.24 9.46 19.91
CA ARG A 51 17.42 10.73 19.21
C ARG A 51 17.69 10.50 17.73
N ILE A 52 16.80 11.00 16.87
CA ILE A 52 16.90 10.91 15.41
C ILE A 52 16.84 12.33 14.85
N LEU A 53 17.92 12.76 14.16
CA LEU A 53 18.01 14.09 13.53
C LEU A 53 17.73 15.27 14.50
N GLY A 54 18.10 15.11 15.78
CA GLY A 54 17.90 16.13 16.81
C GLY A 54 16.52 16.13 17.47
N ALA A 55 15.57 15.33 16.97
CA ALA A 55 14.31 15.06 17.66
C ALA A 55 14.45 13.84 18.58
N GLU A 56 13.86 13.91 19.78
CA GLU A 56 13.75 12.76 20.68
C GLU A 56 12.41 12.08 20.45
N LEU A 57 12.44 10.77 20.22
CA LEU A 57 11.29 9.93 19.94
C LEU A 57 11.32 8.72 20.87
N TYR A 58 10.16 8.33 21.37
CA TYR A 58 10.00 7.05 22.05
C TYR A 58 9.73 5.98 21.00
N VAL A 59 10.44 4.85 21.08
CA VAL A 59 10.33 3.72 20.15
C VAL A 59 10.19 2.45 20.99
N ASP A 60 9.21 1.61 20.68
CA ASP A 60 9.11 0.30 21.30
C ASP A 60 10.21 -0.63 20.76
N ARG A 61 10.91 -1.31 21.65
CA ARG A 61 11.95 -2.26 21.27
C ARG A 61 11.41 -3.67 21.00
N SER A 62 10.15 -3.88 21.32
CA SER A 62 9.49 -5.18 21.36
C SER A 62 8.97 -5.65 20.02
N ALA A 63 9.43 -5.06 18.90
CA ALA A 63 9.02 -5.44 17.55
C ALA A 63 9.06 -6.97 17.40
N GLY A 64 7.87 -7.55 17.46
CA GLY A 64 7.66 -8.97 17.45
C GLY A 64 8.00 -9.54 16.08
N LEU A 65 8.04 -10.86 15.99
CA LEU A 65 8.12 -11.50 14.68
C LEU A 65 6.90 -11.12 13.82
N GLY A 66 5.72 -10.92 14.44
CA GLY A 66 4.50 -10.43 13.79
C GLY A 66 4.74 -9.10 13.07
N ASP A 67 5.12 -8.06 13.81
CA ASP A 67 5.34 -6.70 13.28
C ASP A 67 6.38 -6.68 12.16
N LEU A 68 7.45 -7.46 12.29
CA LEU A 68 8.46 -7.60 11.24
C LEU A 68 7.89 -8.24 9.97
N LEU A 69 7.02 -9.24 10.11
CA LEU A 69 6.35 -9.89 8.98
C LEU A 69 5.32 -8.97 8.34
N THR A 70 4.52 -8.24 9.13
CA THR A 70 3.53 -7.26 8.65
C THR A 70 4.25 -6.12 7.91
N ALA A 71 5.29 -5.52 8.50
CA ALA A 71 6.11 -4.48 7.87
C ALA A 71 6.77 -4.96 6.57
N ALA A 72 7.29 -6.20 6.54
CA ALA A 72 7.87 -6.78 5.33
C ALA A 72 6.81 -6.99 4.23
N ALA A 73 5.62 -7.48 4.60
CA ALA A 73 4.52 -7.67 3.66
C ALA A 73 3.97 -6.33 3.12
N LEU A 74 3.88 -5.29 3.95
CA LEU A 74 3.52 -3.93 3.54
C LEU A 74 4.58 -3.32 2.61
N THR A 75 5.87 -3.50 2.92
CA THR A 75 6.98 -3.04 2.06
C THR A 75 6.94 -3.72 0.70
N LEU A 76 6.70 -5.03 0.66
CA LEU A 76 6.53 -5.77 -0.59
C LEU A 76 5.32 -5.24 -1.37
N THR A 77 4.21 -4.99 -0.70
CA THR A 77 2.99 -4.42 -1.30
C THR A 77 3.27 -3.05 -1.92
N ALA A 78 3.98 -2.16 -1.21
CA ALA A 78 4.41 -0.86 -1.71
C ALA A 78 5.25 -1.01 -3.00
N ALA A 79 6.22 -1.90 -2.99
CA ALA A 79 7.09 -2.14 -4.16
C ALA A 79 6.31 -2.66 -5.37
N LEU A 80 5.34 -3.57 -5.16
CA LEU A 80 4.45 -4.07 -6.20
C LEU A 80 3.57 -2.94 -6.77
N LEU A 81 3.02 -2.08 -5.92
CA LEU A 81 2.20 -0.93 -6.30
C LEU A 81 2.99 0.08 -7.14
N PHE A 82 4.19 0.47 -6.69
CA PHE A 82 5.07 1.37 -7.45
C PHE A 82 5.50 0.76 -8.79
N HIS A 83 5.77 -0.54 -8.82
CA HIS A 83 6.11 -1.21 -10.08
C HIS A 83 4.94 -1.22 -11.05
N ALA A 84 3.74 -1.61 -10.58
CA ALA A 84 2.54 -1.60 -11.39
C ALA A 84 2.28 -0.21 -11.98
N ALA A 85 2.41 0.84 -11.16
CA ALA A 85 2.19 2.22 -11.57
C ALA A 85 3.00 2.64 -12.81
N LYS A 86 4.22 2.12 -13.02
CA LYS A 86 5.07 2.42 -14.18
C LYS A 86 4.43 2.02 -15.52
N ARG A 87 3.48 1.07 -15.51
CA ARG A 87 2.84 0.51 -16.70
C ARG A 87 1.37 0.91 -16.87
N LEU A 88 0.87 1.81 -16.01
CA LEU A 88 -0.53 2.19 -15.98
C LEU A 88 -0.76 3.59 -16.57
N ARG A 89 -1.96 3.82 -17.09
CA ARG A 89 -2.43 5.15 -17.54
C ARG A 89 -2.52 6.11 -16.34
N ARG A 90 -2.46 7.42 -16.61
CA ARG A 90 -2.39 8.49 -15.57
C ARG A 90 -3.32 8.32 -14.36
N PRO A 91 -4.65 8.09 -14.49
CA PRO A 91 -5.53 8.01 -13.32
C PRO A 91 -5.22 6.79 -12.43
N ALA A 92 -5.08 5.61 -13.02
CA ALA A 92 -4.70 4.40 -12.29
C ALA A 92 -3.27 4.52 -11.71
N ARG A 93 -2.32 5.07 -12.47
CA ARG A 93 -0.96 5.32 -12.00
C ARG A 93 -0.93 6.17 -10.73
N ARG A 94 -1.70 7.27 -10.67
CA ARG A 94 -1.76 8.14 -9.49
C ARG A 94 -2.30 7.39 -8.26
N ALA A 95 -3.36 6.62 -8.43
CA ALA A 95 -3.92 5.81 -7.36
C ALA A 95 -2.90 4.79 -6.83
N PHE A 96 -2.23 4.06 -7.73
CA PHE A 96 -1.22 3.06 -7.35
C PHE A 96 0.02 3.67 -6.69
N VAL A 97 0.51 4.84 -7.15
CA VAL A 97 1.60 5.54 -6.46
C VAL A 97 1.17 6.00 -5.07
N THR A 98 -0.03 6.54 -4.94
CA THR A 98 -0.55 7.02 -3.64
C THR A 98 -0.72 5.86 -2.67
N ALA A 99 -1.31 4.74 -3.11
CA ALA A 99 -1.42 3.53 -2.31
C ALA A 99 -0.04 2.94 -1.97
N GLY A 100 0.93 3.00 -2.88
CA GLY A 100 2.29 2.56 -2.64
C GLY A 100 2.98 3.35 -1.53
N TRP A 101 2.80 4.67 -1.51
CA TRP A 101 3.28 5.51 -0.41
C TRP A 101 2.55 5.22 0.90
N GLY A 102 1.23 5.00 0.87
CA GLY A 102 0.48 4.59 2.06
C GLY A 102 1.00 3.28 2.65
N ALA A 103 1.22 2.25 1.82
CA ALA A 103 1.76 0.97 2.28
C ALA A 103 3.20 1.10 2.81
N ALA A 104 4.04 1.93 2.18
CA ALA A 104 5.40 2.19 2.67
C ALA A 104 5.40 2.94 4.01
N PHE A 105 4.46 3.88 4.18
CA PHE A 105 4.26 4.59 5.44
C PHE A 105 3.82 3.64 6.56
N LEU A 106 2.80 2.80 6.31
CA LEU A 106 2.35 1.79 7.29
C LEU A 106 3.47 0.79 7.63
N ALA A 107 4.26 0.36 6.65
CA ALA A 107 5.40 -0.52 6.91
C ALA A 107 6.44 0.12 7.84
N ALA A 108 6.66 1.43 7.72
CA ALA A 108 7.58 2.16 8.58
C ALA A 108 6.97 2.38 9.97
N ASP A 109 5.66 2.62 10.04
CA ASP A 109 4.92 2.79 11.29
C ASP A 109 4.96 1.51 12.14
N ASP A 110 4.63 0.35 11.57
CA ASP A 110 4.74 -0.96 12.25
C ASP A 110 6.16 -1.25 12.71
N LEU A 111 7.15 -0.98 11.86
CA LEU A 111 8.55 -1.29 12.18
C LEU A 111 9.11 -0.44 13.32
N LEU A 112 8.55 0.75 13.51
CA LEU A 112 8.94 1.70 14.55
C LEU A 112 7.98 1.69 15.74
N SER A 113 6.88 0.93 15.66
CA SER A 113 5.73 1.00 16.56
C SER A 113 5.35 2.46 16.88
N ALA A 114 5.36 3.33 15.86
CA ALA A 114 5.22 4.76 16.08
C ALA A 114 3.78 5.11 16.50
N HIS A 115 2.79 4.35 16.05
CA HIS A 115 1.40 4.46 16.51
C HIS A 115 1.27 4.11 18.00
N GLU A 116 1.95 3.08 18.52
CA GLU A 116 1.86 2.71 19.94
C GLU A 116 2.45 3.79 20.87
N THR A 117 3.50 4.46 20.41
CA THR A 117 4.18 5.51 21.19
C THR A 117 3.53 6.88 21.03
N VAL A 118 2.49 7.03 20.21
CA VAL A 118 1.90 8.33 19.88
C VAL A 118 1.35 9.05 21.10
N GLY A 119 0.78 8.34 22.08
CA GLY A 119 0.24 8.94 23.30
C GLY A 119 1.31 9.61 24.17
N HIS A 120 2.53 9.08 24.12
CA HIS A 120 3.68 9.63 24.83
C HIS A 120 4.29 10.83 24.08
N ASN A 121 4.34 10.76 22.76
CA ASN A 121 4.86 11.83 21.91
C ASN A 121 3.88 13.02 21.80
N LEU A 122 2.56 12.76 21.87
CA LEU A 122 1.48 13.73 21.76
C LEU A 122 0.51 13.63 22.94
N PRO A 123 0.85 14.20 24.12
CA PRO A 123 0.04 14.08 25.33
C PRO A 123 -1.39 14.62 25.22
N VAL A 124 -1.68 15.43 24.20
CA VAL A 124 -3.03 15.93 23.92
C VAL A 124 -3.95 14.79 23.48
N LEU A 125 -3.45 13.80 22.74
CA LEU A 125 -4.24 12.66 22.26
C LEU A 125 -4.65 11.76 23.43
N ALA A 126 -3.75 11.54 24.39
CA ALA A 126 -4.01 10.75 25.60
C ALA A 126 -5.05 11.40 26.56
N ARG A 127 -5.50 12.63 26.28
CA ARG A 127 -6.48 13.36 27.11
C ARG A 127 -7.83 13.57 26.43
N LEU A 128 -8.02 12.97 25.25
CA LEU A 128 -9.27 13.11 24.52
C LEU A 128 -10.39 12.34 25.25
N PRO A 129 -11.60 12.93 25.41
CA PRO A 129 -12.71 12.23 26.01
C PRO A 129 -13.14 11.06 25.09
N LEU A 130 -13.52 9.93 25.70
CA LEU A 130 -13.95 8.70 25.01
C LEU A 130 -12.85 7.96 24.24
N VAL A 131 -11.59 8.32 24.46
CA VAL A 131 -10.43 7.66 23.89
C VAL A 131 -9.73 6.94 25.03
N ASP A 132 -9.78 5.60 25.02
CA ASP A 132 -9.12 4.79 26.04
C ASP A 132 -7.61 4.73 25.78
N HIS A 133 -7.20 4.64 24.49
CA HIS A 133 -5.80 4.64 24.09
C HIS A 133 -5.53 5.62 22.93
N ALA A 134 -4.40 6.33 22.96
CA ALA A 134 -4.12 7.42 22.02
C ALA A 134 -3.93 6.96 20.56
N ASP A 135 -3.50 5.72 20.37
CA ASP A 135 -3.38 4.99 19.12
C ASP A 135 -4.74 4.71 18.46
N ASP A 136 -5.83 4.52 19.23
CA ASP A 136 -7.19 4.38 18.69
C ASP A 136 -7.55 5.55 17.75
N VAL A 137 -7.12 6.76 18.12
CA VAL A 137 -7.34 7.98 17.33
C VAL A 137 -6.53 7.95 16.04
N VAL A 138 -5.28 7.48 16.10
CA VAL A 138 -4.41 7.35 14.93
C VAL A 138 -4.98 6.31 13.96
N LEU A 139 -5.43 5.16 14.46
CA LEU A 139 -6.10 4.13 13.66
C LEU A 139 -7.38 4.68 13.02
N GLY A 140 -8.17 5.45 13.76
CA GLY A 140 -9.35 6.14 13.23
C GLY A 140 -9.02 7.11 12.08
N VAL A 141 -7.93 7.88 12.22
CA VAL A 141 -7.43 8.77 11.16
C VAL A 141 -6.95 7.98 9.95
N TYR A 142 -6.21 6.87 10.14
CA TYR A 142 -5.79 5.98 9.06
C TYR A 142 -7.00 5.42 8.31
N ALA A 143 -7.99 4.90 9.03
CA ALA A 143 -9.23 4.38 8.45
C ALA A 143 -9.98 5.46 7.65
N ALA A 144 -10.07 6.69 8.16
CA ALA A 144 -10.69 7.80 7.45
C ALA A 144 -9.94 8.16 6.14
N VAL A 145 -8.61 8.22 6.18
CA VAL A 145 -7.77 8.49 5.00
C VAL A 145 -7.93 7.39 3.96
N VAL A 146 -7.89 6.12 4.38
CA VAL A 146 -8.11 4.96 3.51
C VAL A 146 -9.51 4.98 2.91
N GLY A 147 -10.54 5.27 3.72
CA GLY A 147 -11.92 5.39 3.25
C GLY A 147 -12.09 6.48 2.20
N ALA A 148 -11.52 7.67 2.44
CA ALA A 148 -11.53 8.78 1.48
C ALA A 148 -10.78 8.42 0.18
N PHE A 149 -9.65 7.72 0.29
CA PHE A 149 -8.89 7.23 -0.86
C PHE A 149 -9.72 6.23 -1.70
N LEU A 150 -10.30 5.21 -1.06
CA LEU A 150 -11.13 4.21 -1.73
C LEU A 150 -12.36 4.83 -2.38
N TRP A 151 -13.01 5.78 -1.71
CA TRP A 151 -14.14 6.53 -2.25
C TRP A 151 -13.75 7.32 -3.50
N ARG A 152 -12.66 8.10 -3.43
CA ARG A 152 -12.14 8.89 -4.56
C ARG A 152 -11.77 8.03 -5.76
N HIS A 153 -11.28 6.81 -5.53
CA HIS A 153 -10.80 5.90 -6.55
C HIS A 153 -11.76 4.74 -6.84
N ARG A 154 -13.02 4.79 -6.37
CA ARG A 154 -14.01 3.72 -6.52
C ARG A 154 -14.24 3.24 -7.96
N ALA A 155 -14.14 4.15 -8.92
CA ALA A 155 -14.27 3.83 -10.34
C ALA A 155 -13.18 2.84 -10.82
N LEU A 156 -11.98 2.86 -10.22
CA LEU A 156 -10.93 1.91 -10.56
C LEU A 156 -11.26 0.49 -10.09
N LEU A 157 -12.15 0.33 -9.10
CA LEU A 157 -12.56 -0.93 -8.51
C LEU A 157 -13.77 -1.55 -9.22
N GLU A 158 -14.45 -0.82 -10.09
CA GLU A 158 -15.63 -1.31 -10.82
C GLU A 158 -15.27 -2.51 -11.68
N GLY A 159 -15.90 -3.68 -11.45
CA GLY A 159 -15.60 -4.93 -12.15
C GLY A 159 -14.35 -5.67 -11.66
N ALA A 160 -13.71 -5.22 -10.57
CA ALA A 160 -12.62 -5.97 -9.93
C ALA A 160 -13.20 -7.15 -9.14
N ASP A 161 -12.43 -8.24 -9.02
CA ASP A 161 -12.76 -9.31 -8.08
C ASP A 161 -12.71 -8.73 -6.66
N ARG A 162 -13.86 -8.74 -5.98
CA ARG A 162 -14.03 -8.15 -4.65
C ARG A 162 -13.59 -9.09 -3.53
N ARG A 163 -13.46 -10.40 -3.79
CA ARG A 163 -13.15 -11.42 -2.78
C ARG A 163 -11.89 -11.09 -1.96
N PRO A 164 -10.72 -10.78 -2.55
CA PRO A 164 -9.54 -10.48 -1.76
C PRO A 164 -9.63 -9.13 -1.02
N TRP A 165 -10.38 -8.16 -1.54
CA TRP A 165 -10.66 -6.90 -0.83
C TRP A 165 -11.53 -7.11 0.40
N ILE A 166 -12.57 -7.94 0.27
CA ILE A 166 -13.44 -8.31 1.39
C ILE A 166 -12.64 -9.09 2.42
N ALA A 167 -11.82 -10.07 2.00
CA ALA A 167 -10.95 -10.81 2.91
C ALA A 167 -9.99 -9.90 3.67
N ALA A 168 -9.35 -8.94 2.98
CA ALA A 168 -8.50 -7.94 3.62
C ALA A 168 -9.26 -7.08 4.63
N GLY A 169 -10.43 -6.56 4.25
CA GLY A 169 -11.26 -5.73 5.12
C GLY A 169 -11.82 -6.47 6.32
N VAL A 170 -12.23 -7.74 6.15
CA VAL A 170 -12.70 -8.59 7.26
C VAL A 170 -11.55 -8.92 8.21
N ALA A 171 -10.38 -9.32 7.70
CA ALA A 171 -9.24 -9.62 8.54
C ALA A 171 -8.76 -8.40 9.33
N ALA A 172 -8.64 -7.23 8.68
CA ALA A 172 -8.28 -5.99 9.35
C ALA A 172 -9.35 -5.55 10.36
N GLY A 173 -10.64 -5.70 10.03
CA GLY A 173 -11.73 -5.39 10.95
C GLY A 173 -11.77 -6.33 12.16
N LEU A 174 -11.40 -7.59 12.00
CA LEU A 174 -11.27 -8.54 13.10
C LEU A 174 -10.03 -8.26 13.96
N ALA A 175 -8.92 -7.81 13.38
CA ALA A 175 -7.74 -7.37 14.13
C ALA A 175 -8.11 -6.16 15.01
N LEU A 176 -8.68 -5.11 14.40
CA LEU A 176 -9.16 -3.93 15.15
C LEU A 176 -10.21 -4.29 16.21
N ALA A 177 -11.15 -5.18 15.90
CA ALA A 177 -12.13 -5.62 16.88
C ALA A 177 -11.51 -6.45 18.00
N HIS A 178 -10.42 -7.18 17.72
CA HIS A 178 -9.67 -7.89 18.73
C HIS A 178 -9.01 -6.90 19.69
N ASP A 179 -8.44 -5.79 19.22
CA ASP A 179 -7.81 -4.78 20.08
C ASP A 179 -8.83 -4.03 20.96
N LEU A 180 -10.02 -3.78 20.41
CA LEU A 180 -11.12 -3.15 21.14
C LEU A 180 -11.78 -4.09 22.16
N LEU A 181 -11.57 -5.40 22.05
CA LEU A 181 -12.07 -6.37 23.01
C LEU A 181 -10.89 -6.77 23.91
N PRO A 182 -11.06 -7.00 25.22
CA PRO A 182 -9.96 -7.42 26.11
C PRO A 182 -9.60 -8.90 25.91
N LEU A 183 -9.46 -9.34 24.65
CA LEU A 183 -9.06 -10.67 24.24
C LEU A 183 -7.54 -10.69 24.25
N HIS A 184 -6.94 -11.42 25.18
CA HIS A 184 -5.48 -11.49 25.32
C HIS A 184 -4.89 -12.52 24.33
N LEU A 185 -5.25 -12.43 23.04
CA LEU A 185 -4.86 -13.38 21.99
C LEU A 185 -3.92 -12.76 20.95
N ARG A 186 -2.76 -12.26 21.40
CA ARG A 186 -1.72 -11.65 20.54
C ARG A 186 -1.41 -12.43 19.26
N LEU A 187 -1.30 -13.75 19.31
CA LEU A 187 -1.02 -14.56 18.12
C LEU A 187 -2.13 -14.44 17.04
N LEU A 188 -3.39 -14.29 17.47
CA LEU A 188 -4.53 -14.14 16.56
C LEU A 188 -4.48 -12.79 15.85
N GLU A 189 -4.22 -11.72 16.59
CA GLU A 189 -4.03 -10.35 16.08
C GLU A 189 -2.94 -10.30 15.01
N GLU A 190 -1.72 -10.73 15.35
CA GLU A 190 -0.58 -10.81 14.41
C GLU A 190 -0.92 -11.63 13.16
N SER A 191 -1.65 -12.75 13.33
CA SER A 191 -2.08 -13.59 12.21
C SER A 191 -3.10 -12.87 11.32
N LEU A 192 -4.03 -12.12 11.89
CA LEU A 192 -5.05 -11.37 11.16
C LEU A 192 -4.44 -10.23 10.35
N GLU A 193 -3.44 -9.53 10.89
CA GLU A 193 -2.70 -8.49 10.17
C GLU A 193 -1.95 -9.04 8.95
N ILE A 194 -1.25 -10.16 9.12
CA ILE A 194 -0.54 -10.85 8.03
C ILE A 194 -1.54 -11.27 6.95
N VAL A 195 -2.68 -11.84 7.34
CA VAL A 195 -3.75 -12.23 6.42
C VAL A 195 -4.33 -11.02 5.70
N ALA A 196 -4.60 -9.92 6.41
CA ALA A 196 -5.13 -8.69 5.83
C ALA A 196 -4.16 -8.10 4.79
N THR A 197 -2.89 -8.00 5.14
CA THR A 197 -1.84 -7.48 4.27
C THR A 197 -1.60 -8.38 3.06
N GLY A 198 -1.59 -9.70 3.25
CA GLY A 198 -1.48 -10.68 2.16
C GLY A 198 -2.66 -10.60 1.19
N ALA A 199 -3.88 -10.52 1.71
CA ALA A 199 -5.08 -10.35 0.90
C ALA A 199 -5.06 -9.03 0.11
N LEU A 200 -4.60 -7.93 0.72
CA LEU A 200 -4.42 -6.63 0.06
C LEU A 200 -3.38 -6.69 -1.06
N ALA A 201 -2.25 -7.36 -0.85
CA ALA A 201 -1.21 -7.58 -1.86
C ALA A 201 -1.76 -8.36 -3.08
N ILE A 202 -2.57 -9.39 -2.83
CA ILE A 202 -3.25 -10.16 -3.88
C ILE A 202 -4.24 -9.26 -4.63
N ALA A 203 -5.10 -8.53 -3.90
CA ALA A 203 -6.13 -7.68 -4.47
C ALA A 203 -5.54 -6.58 -5.40
N THR A 204 -4.50 -5.91 -4.93
CA THR A 204 -3.79 -4.86 -5.68
C THR A 204 -3.06 -5.42 -6.90
N THR A 205 -2.46 -6.61 -6.79
CA THR A 205 -1.82 -7.30 -7.92
C THR A 205 -2.83 -7.69 -9.00
N GLN A 206 -3.99 -8.24 -8.61
CA GLN A 206 -5.06 -8.56 -9.55
C GLN A 206 -5.59 -7.30 -10.25
N LEU A 207 -5.79 -6.23 -9.49
CA LEU A 207 -6.22 -4.93 -10.02
C LEU A 207 -5.22 -4.37 -11.03
N ALA A 208 -3.92 -4.39 -10.71
CA ALA A 208 -2.86 -3.95 -11.62
C ALA A 208 -2.86 -4.74 -12.94
N ARG A 209 -2.99 -6.07 -12.86
CA ARG A 209 -3.02 -6.95 -14.04
C ARG A 209 -4.19 -6.62 -14.95
N ARG A 210 -5.36 -6.34 -14.38
CA ARG A 210 -6.55 -5.95 -15.15
C ARG A 210 -6.33 -4.63 -15.88
N HIS A 211 -5.96 -3.56 -15.17
CA HIS A 211 -5.75 -2.25 -15.79
C HIS A 211 -4.67 -2.28 -16.87
N ARG A 212 -3.67 -3.16 -16.74
CA ARG A 212 -2.67 -3.38 -17.79
C ARG A 212 -3.26 -4.02 -19.05
N ARG A 213 -4.10 -5.05 -18.90
CA ARG A 213 -4.77 -5.72 -20.02
C ARG A 213 -5.73 -4.77 -20.75
N ASP A 214 -6.44 -3.95 -20.00
CA ASP A 214 -7.36 -2.96 -20.57
C ASP A 214 -6.57 -1.93 -21.41
N ALA A 215 -5.42 -1.47 -20.90
CA ALA A 215 -4.53 -0.57 -21.66
C ALA A 215 -3.89 -1.22 -22.91
N GLU A 216 -3.61 -2.52 -22.89
CA GLU A 216 -3.10 -3.28 -24.05
C GLU A 216 -4.20 -3.43 -25.13
N ARG A 217 -5.45 -3.68 -24.72
CA ARG A 217 -6.60 -3.78 -25.62
C ARG A 217 -6.89 -2.46 -26.34
N ASP A 218 -6.93 -1.35 -25.59
CA ASP A 218 -7.15 -0.01 -26.16
C ASP A 218 -6.13 0.32 -27.27
N GLN A 219 -4.86 -0.06 -27.07
CA GLN A 219 -3.80 0.15 -28.08
C GLN A 219 -3.99 -0.73 -29.32
N SER A 220 -4.46 -1.97 -29.15
CA SER A 220 -4.73 -2.86 -30.28
C SER A 220 -5.95 -2.43 -31.10
N SER A 221 -6.97 -1.85 -30.46
CA SER A 221 -8.18 -1.37 -31.15
C SER A 221 -7.95 -0.04 -31.88
N GLY A 222 -7.17 0.88 -31.30
CA GLY A 222 -6.89 2.17 -31.92
C GLY A 222 -6.02 2.11 -33.19
N GLY A 223 -5.29 1.01 -33.42
CA GLY A 223 -4.50 0.82 -34.65
C GLY A 223 -5.31 0.35 -35.86
N VAL A 224 -6.54 -0.12 -35.67
CA VAL A 224 -7.37 -0.67 -36.76
C VAL A 224 -8.19 0.43 -37.46
N GLU A 225 -8.65 1.46 -36.74
CA GLU A 225 -9.46 2.55 -37.33
C GLU A 225 -8.64 3.47 -38.25
N THR A 226 -7.35 3.69 -38.00
CA THR A 226 -6.54 4.58 -38.86
C THR A 226 -6.08 3.93 -40.17
N ALA A 227 -6.13 2.60 -40.28
CA ALA A 227 -5.73 1.91 -41.51
C ALA A 227 -6.87 1.78 -42.55
N SER A 228 -8.13 1.97 -42.14
CA SER A 228 -9.29 1.79 -43.02
C SER A 228 -9.74 3.05 -43.75
N ASP A 229 -9.30 4.25 -43.32
CA ASP A 229 -9.74 5.52 -43.93
C ASP A 229 -8.85 5.99 -45.11
N ASP A 230 -7.62 5.49 -45.22
CA ASP A 230 -6.72 5.86 -46.34
C ASP A 230 -7.04 5.13 -47.65
N ASP A 231 -7.57 3.90 -47.59
CA ASP A 231 -8.05 3.20 -48.80
C ASP A 231 -9.34 3.83 -49.36
N GLY A 232 -10.13 4.51 -48.52
CA GLY A 232 -11.32 5.27 -48.96
C GLY A 232 -10.99 6.59 -49.66
N ALA A 233 -9.88 7.24 -49.29
CA ALA A 233 -9.44 8.49 -49.91
C ALA A 233 -8.84 8.26 -51.31
N ALA A 234 -8.08 7.16 -51.51
CA ALA A 234 -7.53 6.79 -52.81
C ALA A 234 -8.62 6.42 -53.83
N VAL A 235 -9.69 5.74 -53.40
CA VAL A 235 -10.83 5.39 -54.28
C VAL A 235 -11.68 6.60 -54.66
N ARG A 236 -11.81 7.61 -53.78
CA ARG A 236 -12.58 8.83 -54.08
C ARG A 236 -11.85 9.80 -55.03
N LEU A 237 -10.52 9.83 -55.02
CA LEU A 237 -9.75 10.62 -55.98
C LEU A 237 -9.76 10.01 -57.39
N ALA A 238 -9.86 8.68 -57.53
CA ALA A 238 -9.99 8.02 -58.83
C ALA A 238 -11.38 8.21 -59.48
N ALA A 239 -12.43 8.40 -58.69
CA ALA A 239 -13.80 8.59 -59.20
C ALA A 239 -14.12 10.05 -59.62
N ALA A 240 -13.28 11.03 -59.27
CA ALA A 240 -13.51 12.45 -59.59
C ALA A 240 -12.84 12.90 -60.91
N GLY A 241 -12.11 12.03 -61.60
CA GLY A 241 -11.51 12.29 -62.92
C GLY A 241 -12.54 12.22 -64.05
N GLY A 242 -13.46 13.18 -64.11
CA GLY A 242 -14.37 13.35 -65.24
C GLY A 242 -13.61 13.66 -66.54
N PRO A 243 -14.09 13.19 -67.71
CA PRO A 243 -13.43 13.40 -68.99
C PRO A 243 -13.34 14.89 -69.33
N ALA A 244 -12.11 15.40 -69.42
CA ALA A 244 -11.83 16.74 -69.91
C ALA A 244 -12.33 16.87 -71.36
N SER A 245 -13.38 17.67 -71.56
CA SER A 245 -13.87 18.07 -72.87
C SER A 245 -12.80 18.91 -73.58
N ARG A 246 -12.33 18.41 -74.73
CA ARG A 246 -11.47 19.12 -75.68
C ARG A 246 -12.24 20.27 -76.31
N LEU A 247 -11.62 21.46 -76.29
CA LEU A 247 -11.83 22.55 -77.24
C LEU A 247 -10.45 22.94 -77.79
#